data_AF-A0A7G5MW14-F1
#
_entry.id   AF-A0A7G5MW14-F1
#
_cell.length_a   1.000
_cell.length_b   1.000
_cell.length_c   1.000
_cell.angle_alpha   90.00
_cell.angle_beta   90.00
_cell.angle_gamma   90.00
#
_symmetry.space_group_name_H-M   'P 1'
#
loop_
_entity.id
_entity.type
_entity.pdbx_description
1 polymer ?
#
loop_
_entity_poly.entity_id
_entity_poly.type
_entity_poly.pdbx_seq_one_letter_code
_entity_poly.pdbx_strand_id
1 'polypeptide(L)' 'MCEICRQTPCNSRCPNAPEPEPVEKCLKCGDGIYQGDGYFDGPDGPICENCMEDMSYSEVLEIIGEKMKVAEVA' A
#
# COMPACT_ATOMS: atom_id res chain seq x y z
N MET A 1 9.39 27.40 -13.64
CA MET A 1 9.75 26.68 -14.88
C MET A 1 11.19 26.24 -14.80
N CYS A 2 11.45 24.93 -14.79
CA CYS A 2 12.82 24.39 -14.66
C CYS A 2 13.66 24.61 -15.92
N GLU A 3 14.95 24.91 -15.77
CA GLU A 3 15.85 25.21 -16.90
C GLU A 3 16.21 23.97 -17.74
N ILE A 4 16.18 22.78 -17.14
CA ILE A 4 16.55 21.52 -17.80
C ILE A 4 15.36 20.97 -18.61
N CYS A 5 14.20 20.80 -17.97
CA CYS A 5 13.05 20.16 -18.59
C CYS A 5 11.98 21.14 -19.10
N ARG A 6 12.08 22.44 -18.77
CA ARG A 6 11.13 23.49 -19.16
C ARG A 6 9.67 23.19 -18.77
N GLN A 7 9.46 22.51 -17.64
CA GLN A 7 8.13 22.20 -17.07
C GLN A 7 8.01 22.71 -15.62
N THR A 8 6.77 22.84 -15.13
CA THR A 8 6.40 23.11 -13.72
C THR A 8 5.12 22.34 -13.34
N PRO A 9 5.15 21.32 -12.45
CA PRO A 9 6.34 20.73 -11.83
C PRO A 9 7.27 20.11 -12.88
N CYS A 10 8.50 19.79 -12.47
CA CYS A 10 9.48 19.14 -13.34
C CYS A 10 8.92 17.81 -13.91
N ASN A 11 9.28 17.49 -15.16
CA ASN A 11 9.00 16.17 -15.72
C ASN A 11 9.68 15.07 -14.88
N SER A 12 9.05 13.90 -14.72
CA SER A 12 9.56 12.80 -13.88
C SER A 12 10.95 12.27 -14.26
N ARG A 13 11.41 12.49 -15.50
CA ARG A 13 12.77 12.13 -15.95
C ARG A 13 13.82 13.22 -15.69
N CYS A 14 13.43 14.37 -15.15
CA CYS A 14 14.34 15.46 -14.83
C CYS A 14 15.08 15.18 -13.51
N PRO A 15 16.37 15.49 -13.37
CA PRO A 15 17.07 15.37 -12.09
C PRO A 15 16.53 16.29 -10.99
N ASN A 16 15.80 17.34 -11.38
CA ASN A 16 15.10 18.24 -10.45
C ASN A 16 13.62 17.82 -10.27
N ALA A 17 13.22 16.65 -10.75
CA ALA A 17 11.90 16.11 -10.44
C ALA A 17 11.82 15.93 -8.92
N PRO A 18 10.74 16.38 -8.27
CA PRO A 18 10.52 16.00 -6.88
C PRO A 18 10.43 14.48 -6.79
N GLU A 19 10.91 13.92 -5.69
CA GLU A 19 10.68 12.51 -5.40
C GLU A 19 9.17 12.26 -5.34
N PRO A 20 8.68 11.11 -5.86
CA PRO A 20 7.27 10.80 -5.77
C PRO A 20 6.86 10.71 -4.30
N GLU A 21 5.78 11.38 -3.95
CA GLU A 21 5.21 11.25 -2.62
C GLU A 21 4.35 9.98 -2.57
N PRO A 22 4.42 9.20 -1.49
CA PRO A 22 3.54 8.06 -1.31
C PRO A 22 2.09 8.55 -1.14
N VAL A 23 1.14 7.83 -1.75
CA VAL A 23 -0.30 8.08 -1.60
C VAL A 23 -0.76 7.64 -0.22
N GLU A 24 -0.31 6.45 0.20
CA GLU A 24 -0.57 5.88 1.52
C GLU A 24 0.72 5.33 2.12
N LYS A 25 0.70 4.95 3.41
CA LYS A 25 1.83 4.24 4.04
C LYS A 25 1.34 2.92 4.60
N CYS A 26 2.04 1.84 4.26
CA CYS A 26 1.71 0.53 4.77
C CYS A 26 1.80 0.51 6.31
N LEU A 27 0.71 0.17 6.98
CA LEU A 27 0.63 0.08 8.43
C LEU A 27 1.60 -0.97 9.00
N LYS A 28 1.90 -2.02 8.22
CA LYS A 28 2.71 -3.17 8.67
C LYS A 28 4.22 -2.95 8.51
N CYS A 29 4.69 -2.57 7.32
CA CYS A 29 6.13 -2.36 7.07
C CYS A 29 6.58 -0.91 7.17
N GLY A 30 5.66 0.06 7.08
CA GLY A 30 5.97 1.50 7.09
C GLY A 30 6.39 2.06 5.72
N ASP A 31 6.50 1.23 4.69
CA ASP A 31 6.86 1.69 3.34
C ASP A 31 5.74 2.50 2.69
N GLY A 32 6.14 3.41 1.80
CA GLY A 32 5.21 4.18 0.98
C GLY A 32 4.49 3.30 -0.06
N ILE A 33 3.19 3.50 -0.20
CA ILE A 33 2.35 2.94 -1.26
C ILE A 33 2.17 4.03 -2.30
N TYR A 34 2.71 3.83 -3.50
CA TYR A 34 2.73 4.84 -4.56
C TYR A 34 1.60 4.64 -5.56
N GLN A 35 1.41 5.63 -6.43
CA GLN A 35 0.40 5.57 -7.46
C GLN A 35 0.63 4.35 -8.39
N GLY A 36 -0.35 3.44 -8.42
CA GLY A 36 -0.30 2.21 -9.22
C GLY A 36 0.00 0.96 -8.41
N ASP A 37 0.40 1.09 -7.14
CA ASP A 37 0.67 -0.05 -6.27
C ASP A 37 -0.63 -0.69 -5.77
N GLY A 38 -0.62 -2.01 -5.65
CA GLY A 38 -1.68 -2.77 -4.98
C GLY A 38 -1.59 -2.63 -3.46
N TYR A 39 -2.73 -2.39 -2.81
CA TYR A 39 -2.84 -2.41 -1.36
C TYR A 39 -4.24 -2.82 -0.92
N PHE A 40 -4.32 -3.34 0.30
CA PHE A 40 -5.56 -3.62 1.00
C PHE A 40 -5.89 -2.47 1.94
N ASP A 41 -7.04 -1.82 1.75
CA ASP A 41 -7.55 -0.79 2.65
C ASP A 41 -8.33 -1.44 3.80
N GLY A 42 -7.59 -1.83 4.84
CA GLY A 42 -8.13 -2.54 5.99
C GLY A 42 -8.78 -1.61 7.01
N PRO A 43 -9.57 -2.16 7.95
CA PRO A 43 -10.23 -1.37 8.99
C PRO A 43 -9.26 -0.61 9.91
N ASP A 44 -8.05 -1.14 10.12
CA ASP A 44 -7.00 -0.49 10.92
C ASP A 44 -6.10 0.43 10.09
N GLY A 45 -6.15 0.34 8.76
CA GLY A 45 -5.35 1.13 7.83
C GLY A 45 -4.85 0.34 6.61
N PRO A 46 -4.15 1.02 5.69
CA PRO A 46 -3.70 0.44 4.43
C PRO A 46 -2.51 -0.51 4.63
N ILE A 47 -2.53 -1.66 3.94
CA ILE A 47 -1.47 -2.68 3.95
C ILE A 47 -1.07 -2.96 2.50
N CYS A 48 0.22 -2.83 2.16
CA CYS A 48 0.69 -3.07 0.80
C CYS A 48 0.52 -4.54 0.37
N GLU A 49 0.41 -4.79 -0.94
CA GLU A 49 0.24 -6.13 -1.52
C GLU A 49 1.30 -7.12 -1.05
N ASN A 50 2.58 -6.73 -1.02
CA ASN A 50 3.67 -7.60 -0.52
C ASN A 50 3.42 -8.07 0.92
N CYS A 51 3.01 -7.15 1.80
CA CYS A 51 2.68 -7.51 3.18
C CYS A 51 1.44 -8.42 3.26
N MET A 52 0.48 -8.28 2.35
CA MET A 52 -0.69 -9.16 2.28
C MET A 52 -0.32 -10.56 1.77
N GLU A 53 0.58 -10.67 0.79
CA GLU A 53 1.05 -11.95 0.27
C GLU A 53 1.84 -12.76 1.30
N ASP A 54 2.59 -12.07 2.17
CA ASP A 54 3.35 -12.70 3.26
C ASP A 54 2.46 -13.18 4.43
N MET A 55 1.16 -12.84 4.44
CA MET A 55 0.26 -13.18 5.54
C MET A 55 -0.41 -14.54 5.37
N SER A 56 -0.59 -15.21 6.50
CA SER A 56 -1.47 -16.38 6.56
C SER A 56 -2.94 -15.98 6.43
N TYR A 57 -3.76 -16.89 5.90
CA TYR A 57 -5.22 -16.68 5.81
C TYR A 57 -5.85 -16.37 7.19
N SER A 58 -5.30 -16.94 8.27
CA SER A 58 -5.74 -16.65 9.64
C SER A 58 -5.52 -15.19 10.02
N GLU A 59 -4.35 -14.63 9.74
CA GLU A 59 -4.08 -13.21 10.06
C GLU A 59 -4.95 -12.28 9.20
N VAL A 60 -5.17 -12.63 7.93
CA VAL A 60 -6.07 -11.85 7.06
C VAL A 60 -7.49 -11.86 7.59
N LEU A 61 -8.00 -13.01 8.05
CA LEU A 61 -9.32 -13.12 8.69
C LEU A 61 -9.40 -12.26 9.95
N GLU A 62 -8.36 -12.25 10.78
CA GLU A 62 -8.30 -11.41 11.98
C GLU A 62 -8.37 -9.92 11.65
N ILE A 63 -7.65 -9.45 10.62
CA ILE A 63 -7.72 -8.04 10.18
C ILE A 63 -9.15 -7.67 9.78
N ILE A 64 -9.85 -8.53 9.04
CA ILE A 64 -11.23 -8.22 8.60
C ILE A 64 -12.28 -8.52 9.68
N GLY A 65 -11.85 -8.93 10.89
CA GLY A 65 -12.73 -9.24 12.02
C GLY A 65 -13.49 -10.57 11.90
N GLU A 66 -13.06 -11.46 11.01
CA GLU A 66 -13.65 -12.77 10.77
C GLU A 66 -12.84 -13.90 11.43
N LYS A 67 -13.48 -15.07 11.57
CA LYS A 67 -12.84 -16.27 12.13
C LYS A 67 -13.30 -17.53 11.40
N MET A 68 -12.41 -18.51 11.34
CA MET A 68 -12.75 -19.85 10.86
C MET A 68 -13.77 -20.48 11.81
N LYS A 69 -14.81 -21.10 11.24
CA LYS A 69 -15.81 -21.88 11.97
C LYS A 69 -15.52 -23.36 11.81
N VAL A 70 -15.70 -24.11 12.89
CA VAL A 70 -15.63 -25.58 12.87
C VAL A 70 -17.04 -26.11 12.61
N ALA A 71 -17.18 -27.01 11.65
CA ALA A 71 -18.44 -27.68 11.40
C ALA A 71 -18.69 -28.72 12.50
N GLU A 72 -19.74 -28.52 13.30
CA GLU A 72 -20.18 -29.47 14.32
C GLU A 72 -21.51 -30.10 13.93
N VAL A 73 -21.69 -31.38 14.28
CA VAL A 73 -22.97 -32.08 14.11
C VAL A 73 -23.84 -31.74 15.32
N ALA A 74 -25.06 -31.28 15.05
CA ALA A 74 -26.05 -30.86 16.05
C ALA A 74 -26.51 -32.00 16.97
#